data_AF-A0A9W8CG24-F1
#
_entry.id   AF-A0A9W8CG24-F1
#
_cell.length_a   1.000
_cell.length_b   1.000
_cell.length_c   1.000
_cell.angle_alpha   90.00
_cell.angle_beta   90.00
_cell.angle_gamma   90.00
#
_symmetry.space_group_name_H-M   'P 1'
#
loop_
_entity.id
_entity.type
_entity.pdbx_description
1 polymer ?
#
loop_
_entity_poly.entity_id
_entity_poly.type
_entity_poly.pdbx_seq_one_letter_code
_entity_poly.pdbx_strand_id
1 'polypeptide(L)'
;MIITKSCIKPEADLSKLEKLKNLYDACEVSWKTVAEQTMIEAGAEIRGCSDWADKLENEADREQWIAEMKEKKSLTDKQAAYVISELFYYKKLQSFVDNSGSNAKHSVVDMVWYTDIPENSDLAQEFNIALSNILGTMPKDHYFRKNVDQLFKDMAEQIVDPTLYSLVYKSTPILSKPITCPKDALNLCSFGTVPGSIDAWKQAICNLNASMAKRNKKNGSDQPETAINSFVPFSEEYLGLIDPGERHWLPTDIYVNEDGSVDFKSYINNIHPEEHADMYSAISKILSKTVPLLEQALTDWEHPRDLRIPYDYDNCLEFPIKHPSKLGGKYDIYNTEFDDEVYDEAIDQWRESVINATPDPENFVEPERPLAAYSLHNKNLQVVVEITDKTEPYFPSTASENIIATAVYFYDIQGRNP
;
A
#
# COMPACT_ATOMS: atom_id res chain seq x y z
N MET A 1 2.87 2.84 8.29
CA MET A 1 2.58 1.57 7.59
C MET A 1 3.78 0.64 7.63
N ILE A 2 3.87 -0.26 8.61
CA ILE A 2 4.58 -1.56 8.62
C ILE A 2 4.49 -2.09 10.06
N ILE A 3 4.31 -3.39 10.27
CA ILE A 3 4.54 -4.05 11.57
C ILE A 3 5.57 -5.16 11.33
N THR A 4 6.70 -5.10 12.03
CA THR A 4 7.73 -6.16 12.03
C THR A 4 7.98 -6.61 13.48
N LYS A 5 8.41 -7.83 13.79
CA LYS A 5 8.57 -9.02 12.92
C LYS A 5 8.55 -10.29 13.77
N SER A 6 8.34 -11.43 13.11
CA SER A 6 8.94 -12.72 13.49
C SER A 6 9.87 -13.25 12.38
N CYS A 7 11.11 -13.64 12.72
CA CYS A 7 12.25 -13.92 11.82
C CYS A 7 12.76 -12.76 10.90
N ILE A 8 14.06 -12.77 10.54
CA ILE A 8 14.93 -11.58 10.32
C ILE A 8 15.23 -10.93 11.68
N LYS A 9 16.41 -10.98 12.28
CA LYS A 9 17.45 -9.90 12.29
C LYS A 9 17.01 -8.42 12.46
N PRO A 10 17.84 -7.55 13.07
CA PRO A 10 17.80 -6.08 12.92
C PRO A 10 18.57 -5.54 11.71
N GLU A 11 19.32 -6.40 11.01
CA GLU A 11 19.87 -6.11 9.69
C GLU A 11 18.69 -6.00 8.70
N ALA A 12 18.18 -4.79 8.52
CA ALA A 12 17.06 -4.53 7.63
C ALA A 12 17.44 -4.83 6.17
N ASP A 13 16.64 -5.66 5.51
CA ASP A 13 16.73 -5.88 4.07
C ASP A 13 16.26 -4.61 3.35
N LEU A 14 17.21 -3.71 3.09
CA LEU A 14 16.98 -2.38 2.51
C LEU A 14 16.16 -2.45 1.22
N SER A 15 16.27 -3.54 0.44
CA SER A 15 15.52 -3.74 -0.81
C SER A 15 14.00 -3.69 -0.63
N LYS A 16 13.48 -4.06 0.56
CA LYS A 16 12.03 -4.01 0.85
C LYS A 16 11.55 -2.61 1.23
N LEU A 17 12.40 -1.80 1.85
CA LEU A 17 12.13 -0.39 2.15
C LEU A 17 12.27 0.47 0.90
N GLU A 18 13.21 0.14 0.01
CA GLU A 18 13.43 0.78 -1.28
C GLU A 18 12.23 0.60 -2.23
N LYS A 19 11.62 -0.58 -2.25
CA LYS A 19 10.34 -0.81 -2.97
C LYS A 19 9.19 0.07 -2.45
N LEU A 20 9.14 0.34 -1.15
CA LEU A 20 8.12 1.22 -0.55
C LEU A 20 8.42 2.71 -0.79
N LYS A 21 9.69 3.11 -0.80
CA LYS A 21 10.14 4.45 -1.25
C LYS A 21 9.65 4.72 -2.68
N ASN A 22 9.88 3.78 -3.60
CA ASN A 22 9.45 3.88 -5.00
C ASN A 22 7.92 3.94 -5.20
N LEU A 23 7.13 3.36 -4.29
CA LEU A 23 5.66 3.46 -4.30
C LEU A 23 5.17 4.82 -3.79
N TYR A 24 5.84 5.40 -2.78
CA TYR A 24 5.52 6.73 -2.28
C TYR A 24 5.86 7.82 -3.32
N ASP A 25 7.00 7.70 -3.99
CA ASP A 25 7.43 8.61 -5.06
C ASP A 25 6.57 8.54 -6.35
N ALA A 26 5.51 7.72 -6.39
CA ALA A 26 4.61 7.59 -7.54
C ALA A 26 3.29 8.38 -7.41
N CYS A 27 2.96 8.94 -6.25
CA CYS A 27 1.75 9.75 -6.03
C CYS A 27 2.10 11.24 -5.91
N GLU A 28 1.59 12.06 -6.85
CA GLU A 28 1.80 13.52 -6.94
C GLU A 28 3.27 13.97 -6.80
N VAL A 29 4.07 13.62 -7.81
CA VAL A 29 5.53 13.70 -7.76
C VAL A 29 6.08 15.14 -7.85
N SER A 30 6.36 15.75 -6.71
CA SER A 30 7.45 16.72 -6.61
C SER A 30 8.79 15.97 -6.75
N TRP A 31 9.48 16.15 -7.87
CA TRP A 31 10.71 15.42 -8.20
C TRP A 31 11.86 15.79 -7.24
N LYS A 32 12.29 14.84 -6.41
CA LYS A 32 13.40 15.01 -5.47
C LYS A 32 14.74 14.94 -6.20
N THR A 33 15.62 15.91 -5.96
CA THR A 33 16.97 15.93 -6.55
C THR A 33 17.81 14.75 -6.05
N VAL A 34 18.86 14.36 -6.81
CA VAL A 34 19.78 13.28 -6.38
C VAL A 34 20.46 13.63 -5.05
N ALA A 35 20.80 14.91 -4.84
CA ALA A 35 21.34 15.40 -3.58
C ALA A 35 20.35 15.22 -2.42
N GLU A 36 19.07 15.57 -2.61
CA GLU A 36 18.03 15.35 -1.61
C GLU A 36 17.82 13.86 -1.30
N GLN A 37 17.77 13.00 -2.32
CA GLN A 37 17.67 11.55 -2.10
C GLN A 37 18.86 11.01 -1.29
N THR A 38 20.07 11.50 -1.58
CA THR A 38 21.30 11.14 -0.85
C THR A 38 21.27 11.63 0.60
N MET A 39 20.70 12.82 0.87
CA MET A 39 20.47 13.34 2.23
C MET A 39 19.47 12.46 3.01
N ILE A 40 18.34 12.10 2.36
CA ILE A 40 17.32 11.20 2.94
C ILE A 40 17.94 9.86 3.31
N GLU A 41 18.76 9.29 2.42
CA GLU A 41 19.45 8.02 2.64
C GLU A 41 20.49 8.09 3.76
N ALA A 42 21.27 9.17 3.85
CA ALA A 42 22.19 9.36 4.98
C ALA A 42 21.44 9.45 6.33
N GLY A 43 20.35 10.21 6.38
CA GLY A 43 19.48 10.29 7.57
C GLY A 43 18.77 8.97 7.88
N ALA A 44 18.45 8.15 6.88
CA ALA A 44 17.87 6.82 7.02
C ALA A 44 18.88 5.79 7.57
N GLU A 45 20.11 5.76 7.05
CA GLU A 45 21.19 4.90 7.52
C GLU A 45 21.50 5.14 9.00
N ILE A 46 21.60 6.42 9.41
CA ILE A 46 21.84 6.78 10.81
C ILE A 46 20.67 6.31 11.70
N ARG A 47 19.41 6.61 11.34
CA ARG A 47 18.23 6.20 12.13
C ARG A 47 17.98 4.69 12.15
N GLY A 48 18.57 3.94 11.21
CA GLY A 48 18.57 2.48 11.23
C GLY A 48 19.42 1.86 12.35
N CYS A 49 20.38 2.60 12.91
CA CYS A 49 21.16 2.16 14.07
C CYS A 49 20.38 2.34 15.37
N SER A 50 20.21 1.29 16.19
CA SER A 50 19.38 1.35 17.40
C SER A 50 19.82 2.38 18.46
N ASP A 51 21.07 2.84 18.42
CA ASP A 51 21.69 3.79 19.36
C ASP A 51 21.84 5.21 18.80
N TRP A 52 21.23 5.50 17.63
CA TRP A 52 21.39 6.77 16.92
C TRP A 52 20.99 8.00 17.77
N ALA A 53 19.90 7.88 18.54
CA ALA A 53 19.36 8.99 19.31
C ALA A 53 20.27 9.38 20.48
N ASP A 54 21.02 8.43 21.05
CA ASP A 54 22.00 8.68 22.11
C ASP A 54 23.28 9.29 21.51
N LYS A 55 23.78 8.72 20.41
CA LYS A 55 24.93 9.26 19.65
C LYS A 55 24.69 10.68 19.16
N LEU A 56 23.46 11.03 18.77
CA LEU A 56 23.12 12.37 18.32
C LEU A 56 23.44 13.46 19.36
N GLU A 57 23.40 13.16 20.66
CA GLU A 57 23.79 14.12 21.72
C GLU A 57 25.30 14.39 21.75
N ASN A 58 26.12 13.41 21.34
CA ASN A 58 27.57 13.52 21.35
C ASN A 58 28.07 14.31 20.12
N GLU A 59 28.84 15.37 20.39
CA GLU A 59 29.43 16.22 19.36
C GLU A 59 30.41 15.46 18.45
N ALA A 60 31.21 14.55 19.02
CA ALA A 60 32.18 13.77 18.24
C ALA A 60 31.51 12.77 17.28
N ASP A 61 30.40 12.16 17.67
CA ASP A 61 29.63 11.27 16.79
C ASP A 61 28.97 12.07 15.63
N ARG A 62 28.46 13.27 15.91
CA ARG A 62 27.94 14.19 14.87
C ARG A 62 29.03 14.64 13.90
N GLU A 63 30.20 15.04 14.41
CA GLU A 63 31.36 15.41 13.57
C GLU A 63 31.82 14.24 12.68
N GLN A 64 31.84 13.02 13.22
CA GLN A 64 32.14 11.82 12.45
C GLN A 64 31.10 11.59 11.35
N TRP A 65 29.80 11.66 11.65
CA TRP A 65 28.75 11.50 10.63
C TRP A 65 28.83 12.57 9.53
N ILE A 66 29.14 13.83 9.88
CA ILE A 66 29.37 14.89 8.89
C ILE A 66 30.56 14.55 8.00
N ALA A 67 31.69 14.09 8.56
CA ALA A 67 32.85 13.68 7.77
C ALA A 67 32.53 12.50 6.84
N GLU A 68 31.83 11.48 7.33
CA GLU A 68 31.44 10.31 6.53
C GLU A 68 30.44 10.65 5.41
N MET A 69 29.47 11.53 5.67
CA MET A 69 28.53 12.03 4.66
C MET A 69 29.27 12.79 3.53
N LYS A 70 30.26 13.61 3.88
CA LYS A 70 31.07 14.35 2.89
C LYS A 70 31.98 13.42 2.08
N GLU A 71 32.67 12.49 2.73
CA GLU A 71 33.64 11.59 2.07
C GLU A 71 32.95 10.51 1.22
N LYS A 72 31.96 9.81 1.78
CA LYS A 72 31.36 8.62 1.16
C LYS A 72 30.19 8.93 0.23
N LYS A 73 29.46 10.02 0.50
CA LYS A 73 28.25 10.41 -0.22
C LYS A 73 28.38 11.74 -0.98
N SER A 74 29.56 12.38 -0.95
CA SER A 74 29.84 13.66 -1.62
C SER A 74 28.90 14.81 -1.25
N LEU A 75 28.27 14.76 -0.06
CA LEU A 75 27.38 15.82 0.41
C LEU A 75 28.17 17.09 0.76
N THR A 76 27.56 18.26 0.57
CA THR A 76 28.13 19.55 0.99
C THR A 76 28.04 19.72 2.52
N ASP A 77 28.78 20.70 3.05
CA ASP A 77 28.68 21.07 4.48
C ASP A 77 27.25 21.48 4.88
N LYS A 78 26.49 22.15 4.00
CA LYS A 78 25.09 22.51 4.28
C LYS A 78 24.18 21.29 4.25
N GLN A 79 24.34 20.42 3.26
CA GLN A 79 23.56 19.18 3.14
C GLN A 79 23.78 18.26 4.36
N ALA A 80 25.03 18.09 4.78
CA ALA A 80 25.36 17.32 5.99
C ALA A 80 24.79 17.95 7.27
N ALA A 81 24.92 19.29 7.44
CA ALA A 81 24.35 20.00 8.58
C ALA A 81 22.81 19.96 8.62
N TYR A 82 22.15 19.99 7.45
CA TYR A 82 20.71 19.81 7.31
C TYR A 82 20.29 18.42 7.80
N VAL A 83 20.98 17.35 7.37
CA VAL A 83 20.69 15.98 7.84
C VAL A 83 20.81 15.88 9.37
N ILE A 84 21.86 16.45 9.98
CA ILE A 84 22.00 16.48 11.44
C ILE A 84 20.84 17.24 12.12
N SER A 85 20.41 18.36 11.54
CA SER A 85 19.27 19.15 12.07
C SER A 85 17.95 18.37 11.98
N GLU A 86 17.74 17.66 10.87
CA GLU A 86 16.61 16.76 10.65
C GLU A 86 16.59 15.58 11.63
N LEU A 87 17.75 15.04 12.03
CA LEU A 87 17.84 14.02 13.08
C LEU A 87 17.36 14.54 14.45
N PHE A 88 17.65 15.79 14.81
CA PHE A 88 17.12 16.40 16.04
C PHE A 88 15.60 16.53 16.00
N TYR A 89 15.03 16.92 14.85
CA TYR A 89 13.57 16.93 14.65
C TYR A 89 12.98 15.52 14.84
N TYR A 90 13.57 14.48 14.23
CA TYR A 90 13.08 13.10 14.42
C TYR A 90 13.17 12.62 15.86
N LYS A 91 14.23 13.00 16.60
CA LYS A 91 14.37 12.65 18.03
C LYS A 91 13.29 13.34 18.87
N LYS A 92 13.03 14.63 18.60
CA LYS A 92 11.95 15.41 19.24
C LYS A 92 10.57 14.81 18.97
N LEU A 93 10.30 14.44 17.73
CA LEU A 93 9.06 13.80 17.31
C LEU A 93 8.84 12.45 18.01
N GLN A 94 9.84 11.55 17.98
CA GLN A 94 9.74 10.26 18.69
C GLN A 94 9.54 10.46 20.20
N SER A 95 10.29 11.39 20.81
CA SER A 95 10.15 11.71 22.24
C SER A 95 8.74 12.18 22.60
N PHE A 96 8.07 12.93 21.72
CA PHE A 96 6.67 13.33 21.94
C PHE A 96 5.73 12.11 21.88
N VAL A 97 5.92 11.23 20.90
CA VAL A 97 5.11 10.01 20.74
C VAL A 97 5.27 9.08 21.94
N ASP A 98 6.49 8.86 22.41
CA ASP A 98 6.78 8.02 23.58
C ASP A 98 6.09 8.59 24.85
N ASN A 99 6.15 9.92 25.04
CA ASN A 99 5.47 10.61 26.15
C ASN A 99 3.94 10.57 26.06
N SER A 100 3.35 10.29 24.90
CA SER A 100 1.90 10.09 24.77
C SER A 100 1.42 8.72 25.28
N GLY A 101 2.34 7.79 25.56
CA GLY A 101 2.02 6.39 25.87
C GLY A 101 1.77 5.52 24.63
N SER A 102 1.98 6.07 23.44
CA SER A 102 1.96 5.33 22.18
C SER A 102 3.27 4.58 21.96
N ASN A 103 3.18 3.34 21.47
CA ASN A 103 4.33 2.54 21.05
C ASN A 103 4.72 2.76 19.57
N ALA A 104 4.13 3.77 18.91
CA ALA A 104 4.42 4.08 17.52
C ALA A 104 5.86 4.62 17.36
N LYS A 105 6.57 4.11 16.35
CA LYS A 105 7.93 4.48 16.00
C LYS A 105 7.99 5.05 14.60
N HIS A 106 8.75 6.14 14.43
CA HIS A 106 9.02 6.71 13.12
C HIS A 106 10.03 5.81 12.37
N SER A 107 9.69 5.39 11.14
CA SER A 107 10.58 4.58 10.30
C SER A 107 11.70 5.40 9.66
N VAL A 108 12.63 4.72 9.00
CA VAL A 108 13.65 5.38 8.16
C VAL A 108 13.06 6.02 6.90
N VAL A 109 11.87 5.59 6.46
CA VAL A 109 11.12 6.19 5.35
C VAL A 109 10.12 7.24 5.88
N ASP A 110 10.04 8.39 5.22
CA ASP A 110 9.08 9.46 5.56
C ASP A 110 7.63 8.95 5.51
N MET A 111 6.76 9.44 6.40
CA MET A 111 5.35 9.03 6.59
C MET A 111 5.11 7.56 6.99
N VAL A 112 6.18 6.77 7.15
CA VAL A 112 6.08 5.36 7.53
C VAL A 112 6.24 5.20 9.05
N TRP A 113 5.14 4.81 9.71
CA TRP A 113 5.14 4.46 11.14
C TRP A 113 5.03 2.95 11.36
N TYR A 114 5.72 2.46 12.40
CA TYR A 114 5.71 1.04 12.79
C TYR A 114 5.58 0.84 14.31
N THR A 115 5.21 -0.36 14.73
CA THR A 115 5.35 -0.85 16.10
C THR A 115 5.89 -2.27 16.06
N ASP A 116 6.63 -2.68 17.09
CA ASP A 116 7.09 -4.05 17.22
C ASP A 116 6.02 -4.91 17.92
N ILE A 117 5.75 -6.10 17.37
CA ILE A 117 4.93 -7.14 18.01
C ILE A 117 5.82 -8.39 18.16
N PRO A 118 6.19 -8.81 19.38
CA PRO A 118 7.07 -9.97 19.57
C PRO A 118 6.44 -11.29 19.09
N GLU A 119 7.25 -12.17 18.48
CA GLU A 119 6.83 -13.49 17.98
C GLU A 119 6.16 -14.34 19.07
N ASN A 120 6.70 -14.27 20.30
CA ASN A 120 6.21 -15.01 21.46
C ASN A 120 5.09 -14.27 22.22
N SER A 121 4.58 -13.15 21.70
CA SER A 121 3.43 -12.47 22.31
C SER A 121 2.15 -13.28 22.16
N ASP A 122 1.24 -13.14 23.12
CA ASP A 122 -0.07 -13.80 23.08
C ASP A 122 -0.81 -13.48 21.77
N LEU A 123 -0.69 -12.24 21.27
CA LEU A 123 -1.31 -11.81 20.01
C LEU A 123 -0.77 -12.56 18.79
N ALA A 124 0.54 -12.74 18.68
CA ALA A 124 1.14 -13.48 17.57
C ALA A 124 0.75 -14.97 17.62
N GLN A 125 0.72 -15.56 18.82
CA GLN A 125 0.27 -16.94 19.02
C GLN A 125 -1.22 -17.12 18.69
N GLU A 126 -2.09 -16.23 19.18
CA GLU A 126 -3.53 -16.22 18.88
C GLU A 126 -3.79 -16.12 17.38
N PHE A 127 -3.13 -15.19 16.68
CA PHE A 127 -3.27 -15.03 15.23
C PHE A 127 -2.84 -16.30 14.48
N ASN A 128 -1.70 -16.90 14.85
CA ASN A 128 -1.21 -18.11 14.20
C ASN A 128 -2.07 -19.34 14.47
N ILE A 129 -2.69 -19.46 15.64
CA ILE A 129 -3.68 -20.49 15.96
C ILE A 129 -4.94 -20.29 15.11
N ALA A 130 -5.49 -19.07 15.07
CA ALA A 130 -6.68 -18.76 14.29
C ALA A 130 -6.45 -18.96 12.78
N LEU A 131 -5.27 -18.60 12.27
CA LEU A 131 -4.88 -18.83 10.88
C LEU A 131 -4.77 -20.33 10.58
N SER A 132 -4.20 -21.11 11.50
CA SER A 132 -4.12 -22.57 11.38
C SER A 132 -5.52 -23.22 11.39
N ASN A 133 -6.46 -22.69 12.17
CA ASN A 133 -7.85 -23.16 12.20
C ASN A 133 -8.54 -22.91 10.85
N ILE A 134 -8.42 -21.70 10.26
CA ILE A 134 -8.93 -21.40 8.91
C ILE A 134 -8.30 -22.32 7.86
N LEU A 135 -6.97 -22.46 7.86
CA LEU A 135 -6.25 -23.34 6.93
C LEU A 135 -6.63 -24.82 7.09
N GLY A 136 -7.09 -25.23 8.27
CA GLY A 136 -7.57 -26.59 8.56
C GLY A 136 -9.02 -26.85 8.16
N THR A 137 -9.89 -25.84 8.15
CA THR A 137 -11.30 -25.94 7.71
C THR A 137 -11.47 -25.74 6.22
N MET A 138 -10.60 -24.96 5.56
CA MET A 138 -10.69 -24.72 4.12
C MET A 138 -10.58 -26.05 3.33
N PRO A 139 -11.55 -26.34 2.43
CA PRO A 139 -11.47 -27.49 1.54
C PRO A 139 -10.16 -27.53 0.76
N LYS A 140 -9.52 -28.71 0.66
CA LYS A 140 -8.28 -28.87 -0.14
C LYS A 140 -8.44 -28.48 -1.60
N ASP A 141 -9.69 -28.47 -2.09
CA ASP A 141 -10.06 -28.08 -3.45
C ASP A 141 -10.27 -26.56 -3.61
N HIS A 142 -10.33 -25.75 -2.53
CA HIS A 142 -10.43 -24.28 -2.65
C HIS A 142 -9.18 -23.65 -3.27
N TYR A 143 -8.02 -24.27 -3.11
CA TYR A 143 -6.78 -23.91 -3.81
C TYR A 143 -6.84 -24.13 -5.34
N PHE A 144 -7.92 -24.73 -5.87
CA PHE A 144 -8.00 -25.10 -7.29
C PHE A 144 -9.40 -24.89 -7.90
N ARG A 145 -9.64 -23.68 -8.46
CA ARG A 145 -10.41 -23.61 -9.70
C ARG A 145 -9.61 -24.31 -10.79
N LYS A 146 -9.86 -25.61 -10.95
CA LYS A 146 -8.97 -26.58 -11.60
C LYS A 146 -8.79 -26.45 -13.13
N ASN A 147 -9.23 -25.34 -13.73
CA ASN A 147 -9.16 -25.02 -15.16
C ASN A 147 -9.29 -23.50 -15.39
N VAL A 148 -8.37 -22.69 -14.85
CA VAL A 148 -8.22 -21.27 -15.27
C VAL A 148 -6.72 -20.95 -15.35
N ASP A 149 -6.36 -20.02 -16.24
CA ASP A 149 -4.98 -19.65 -16.57
C ASP A 149 -4.11 -19.17 -15.39
N GLN A 150 -2.81 -19.05 -15.66
CA GLN A 150 -1.73 -18.73 -14.72
C GLN A 150 -2.06 -17.60 -13.72
N LEU A 151 -2.84 -16.58 -14.14
CA LEU A 151 -3.30 -15.46 -13.31
C LEU A 151 -4.07 -15.89 -12.04
N PHE A 152 -4.77 -17.03 -12.06
CA PHE A 152 -5.52 -17.56 -10.91
C PHE A 152 -4.70 -18.52 -10.04
N LYS A 153 -3.53 -18.97 -10.48
CA LYS A 153 -2.59 -19.66 -9.56
C LYS A 153 -2.07 -18.69 -8.52
N ASP A 154 -1.77 -17.47 -8.94
CA ASP A 154 -1.32 -16.39 -8.06
C ASP A 154 -2.43 -15.96 -7.07
N MET A 155 -3.71 -16.29 -7.33
CA MET A 155 -4.82 -16.08 -6.37
C MET A 155 -5.00 -17.25 -5.38
N ALA A 156 -4.47 -18.44 -5.68
CA ALA A 156 -4.51 -19.58 -4.76
C ALA A 156 -3.55 -19.43 -3.56
N GLU A 157 -2.74 -18.37 -3.54
CA GLU A 157 -1.78 -17.97 -2.50
C GLU A 157 -2.38 -16.94 -1.51
N GLN A 158 -3.64 -16.55 -1.69
CA GLN A 158 -4.36 -15.66 -0.77
C GLN A 158 -5.31 -16.45 0.13
N ILE A 159 -5.16 -16.27 1.44
CA ILE A 159 -5.97 -16.92 2.48
C ILE A 159 -7.27 -16.11 2.68
N VAL A 160 -7.17 -14.78 2.62
CA VAL A 160 -8.30 -13.85 2.60
C VAL A 160 -8.05 -12.88 1.46
N ASP A 161 -8.83 -13.04 0.38
CA ASP A 161 -8.77 -12.22 -0.82
C ASP A 161 -10.03 -11.34 -0.90
N PRO A 162 -9.90 -10.00 -0.88
CA PRO A 162 -11.04 -9.09 -0.95
C PRO A 162 -11.75 -9.10 -2.31
N THR A 163 -11.14 -9.62 -3.38
CA THR A 163 -11.71 -9.69 -4.73
C THR A 163 -12.73 -10.81 -4.92
N LEU A 164 -12.66 -11.90 -4.13
CA LEU A 164 -13.48 -13.11 -4.32
C LEU A 164 -15.00 -12.83 -4.31
N TYR A 165 -15.42 -11.85 -3.52
CA TYR A 165 -16.82 -11.46 -3.36
C TYR A 165 -17.00 -9.94 -3.48
N SER A 166 -16.36 -9.31 -4.47
CA SER A 166 -16.51 -7.88 -4.76
C SER A 166 -17.96 -7.40 -4.93
N LEU A 167 -18.18 -6.11 -4.67
CA LEU A 167 -19.34 -5.38 -5.19
C LEU A 167 -19.28 -5.40 -6.73
N VAL A 168 -20.37 -5.80 -7.38
CA VAL A 168 -20.58 -5.67 -8.82
C VAL A 168 -21.84 -4.85 -9.02
N TYR A 169 -21.71 -3.66 -9.63
CA TYR A 169 -22.85 -2.78 -9.83
C TYR A 169 -23.98 -3.47 -10.61
N LYS A 170 -25.23 -3.14 -10.27
CA LYS A 170 -26.46 -3.68 -10.87
C LYS A 170 -26.59 -5.22 -10.77
N SER A 171 -25.74 -5.89 -9.97
CA SER A 171 -25.70 -7.35 -9.84
C SER A 171 -25.66 -7.81 -8.37
N THR A 172 -24.84 -7.19 -7.52
CA THR A 172 -24.80 -7.48 -6.09
C THR A 172 -26.08 -6.94 -5.40
N PRO A 173 -26.80 -7.76 -4.62
CA PRO A 173 -27.96 -7.30 -3.85
C PRO A 173 -27.52 -6.32 -2.74
N ILE A 174 -28.17 -5.16 -2.66
CA ILE A 174 -27.95 -4.22 -1.56
C ILE A 174 -28.89 -4.57 -0.40
N LEU A 175 -28.35 -4.63 0.82
CA LEU A 175 -29.12 -4.87 2.04
C LEU A 175 -30.02 -3.66 2.34
N SER A 176 -31.28 -3.90 2.71
CA SER A 176 -32.21 -2.83 3.11
C SER A 176 -32.01 -2.33 4.54
N LYS A 177 -31.11 -2.96 5.29
CA LYS A 177 -30.68 -2.61 6.65
C LYS A 177 -29.16 -2.78 6.75
N PRO A 178 -28.45 -1.93 7.51
CA PRO A 178 -27.03 -2.12 7.78
C PRO A 178 -26.80 -3.37 8.63
N ILE A 179 -25.61 -3.95 8.51
CA ILE A 179 -25.11 -4.98 9.42
C ILE A 179 -24.66 -4.26 10.70
N THR A 180 -25.03 -4.81 11.87
CA THR A 180 -24.74 -4.19 13.18
C THR A 180 -23.62 -4.89 13.96
N CYS A 181 -23.36 -6.17 13.68
CA CYS A 181 -22.17 -6.90 14.11
C CYS A 181 -21.88 -8.06 13.13
N PRO A 182 -20.69 -8.69 13.16
CA PRO A 182 -20.34 -9.81 12.28
C PRO A 182 -21.39 -10.94 12.27
N LYS A 183 -21.96 -11.29 13.44
CA LYS A 183 -22.97 -12.34 13.60
C LYS A 183 -24.27 -12.04 12.82
N ASP A 184 -24.65 -10.77 12.69
CA ASP A 184 -25.86 -10.38 11.96
C ASP A 184 -25.73 -10.62 10.46
N ALA A 185 -24.51 -10.61 9.91
CA ALA A 185 -24.25 -10.89 8.50
C ALA A 185 -24.81 -12.26 8.09
N LEU A 186 -24.63 -13.30 8.91
CA LEU A 186 -25.13 -14.66 8.65
C LEU A 186 -26.65 -14.71 8.43
N ASN A 187 -27.40 -13.90 9.19
CA ASN A 187 -28.85 -13.79 9.05
C ASN A 187 -29.29 -12.96 7.83
N LEU A 188 -28.35 -12.23 7.22
CA LEU A 188 -28.55 -11.33 6.08
C LEU A 188 -27.96 -11.88 4.76
N CYS A 189 -27.16 -12.95 4.81
CA CYS A 189 -26.58 -13.71 3.69
C CYS A 189 -27.63 -14.43 2.81
N SER A 190 -28.59 -13.67 2.27
CA SER A 190 -29.60 -13.99 1.23
C SER A 190 -30.60 -12.83 1.03
N PHE A 191 -30.55 -11.78 1.87
CA PHE A 191 -31.61 -10.77 1.99
C PHE A 191 -31.18 -9.39 1.44
N GLY A 192 -31.24 -9.21 0.12
CA GLY A 192 -31.00 -7.92 -0.50
C GLY A 192 -31.82 -7.71 -1.78
N THR A 193 -31.86 -6.46 -2.25
CA THR A 193 -32.46 -6.08 -3.53
C THR A 193 -31.39 -5.57 -4.48
N VAL A 194 -31.32 -6.12 -5.69
CA VAL A 194 -30.48 -5.57 -6.75
C VAL A 194 -31.15 -4.30 -7.30
N PRO A 195 -30.48 -3.13 -7.35
CA PRO A 195 -31.02 -1.93 -7.98
C PRO A 195 -31.00 -2.07 -9.51
N GLY A 196 -32.15 -1.82 -10.15
CA GLY A 196 -32.39 -2.18 -11.56
C GLY A 196 -33.03 -3.57 -11.66
N SER A 197 -34.03 -3.74 -12.53
CA SER A 197 -34.91 -4.90 -12.43
C SER A 197 -34.17 -6.22 -12.71
N ILE A 198 -34.11 -7.06 -11.67
CA ILE A 198 -33.73 -8.47 -11.74
C ILE A 198 -34.46 -9.17 -12.91
N ASP A 199 -35.71 -8.76 -13.19
CA ASP A 199 -36.49 -9.30 -14.30
C ASP A 199 -35.92 -8.94 -15.68
N ALA A 200 -35.40 -7.72 -15.90
CA ALA A 200 -34.75 -7.38 -17.16
C ALA A 200 -33.45 -8.18 -17.36
N TRP A 201 -32.68 -8.41 -16.30
CA TRP A 201 -31.46 -9.23 -16.35
C TRP A 201 -31.76 -10.72 -16.56
N LYS A 202 -32.71 -11.29 -15.80
CA LYS A 202 -33.23 -12.65 -16.02
C LYS A 202 -33.75 -12.81 -17.46
N GLN A 203 -34.50 -11.83 -17.97
CA GLN A 203 -35.08 -11.88 -19.31
C GLN A 203 -34.00 -11.71 -20.40
N ALA A 204 -32.95 -10.92 -20.16
CA ALA A 204 -31.77 -10.86 -21.03
C ALA A 204 -31.04 -12.21 -21.09
N ILE A 205 -30.81 -12.88 -19.96
CA ILE A 205 -30.21 -14.22 -19.91
C ILE A 205 -31.11 -15.27 -20.59
N CYS A 206 -32.42 -15.26 -20.33
CA CYS A 206 -33.38 -16.13 -21.02
C CYS A 206 -33.34 -15.91 -22.55
N ASN A 207 -33.25 -14.66 -23.00
CA ASN A 207 -33.12 -14.32 -24.42
C ASN A 207 -31.78 -14.79 -25.02
N LEU A 208 -30.67 -14.66 -24.27
CA LEU A 208 -29.35 -15.16 -24.67
C LEU A 208 -29.38 -16.68 -24.85
N ASN A 209 -29.91 -17.41 -23.86
CA ASN A 209 -30.03 -18.86 -23.88
C ASN A 209 -30.95 -19.33 -25.03
N ALA A 210 -32.07 -18.65 -25.28
CA ALA A 210 -32.95 -18.94 -26.41
C ALA A 210 -32.30 -18.66 -27.78
N SER A 211 -31.41 -17.67 -27.87
CA SER A 211 -30.61 -17.37 -29.06
C SER A 211 -29.57 -18.47 -29.32
N MET A 212 -28.84 -18.89 -28.29
CA MET A 212 -27.82 -19.95 -28.38
C MET A 212 -28.44 -21.33 -28.69
N ALA A 213 -29.59 -21.65 -28.11
CA ALA A 213 -30.34 -22.88 -28.44
C ALA A 213 -30.76 -22.93 -29.93
N LYS A 214 -31.14 -21.78 -30.53
CA LYS A 214 -31.40 -21.67 -31.98
C LYS A 214 -30.14 -21.83 -32.82
N ARG A 215 -28.97 -21.41 -32.30
CA ARG A 215 -27.66 -21.52 -32.97
C ARG A 215 -27.18 -22.97 -33.01
N ASN A 216 -27.27 -23.71 -31.90
CA ASN A 216 -26.92 -25.13 -31.84
C ASN A 216 -27.82 -25.98 -32.74
N LYS A 217 -29.13 -25.69 -32.80
CA LYS A 217 -30.07 -26.34 -33.75
C LYS A 217 -29.69 -26.14 -35.23
N LYS A 218 -28.88 -25.13 -35.55
CA LYS A 218 -28.41 -24.84 -36.91
C LYS A 218 -27.12 -25.57 -37.28
N ASN A 219 -26.39 -26.11 -36.29
CA ASN A 219 -25.09 -26.77 -36.45
C ASN A 219 -25.16 -28.30 -36.40
N GLY A 220 -26.35 -28.90 -36.31
CA GLY A 220 -26.58 -30.33 -36.58
C GLY A 220 -26.04 -31.31 -35.53
N SER A 221 -25.73 -30.86 -34.31
CA SER A 221 -25.34 -31.75 -33.21
C SER A 221 -26.57 -32.31 -32.48
N ASP A 222 -27.08 -33.45 -32.93
CA ASP A 222 -28.11 -34.21 -32.21
C ASP A 222 -27.53 -34.87 -30.94
N GLN A 223 -27.46 -34.13 -29.84
CA GLN A 223 -27.32 -34.68 -28.49
C GLN A 223 -28.48 -34.20 -27.59
N PRO A 224 -29.23 -35.12 -26.94
CA PRO A 224 -30.47 -34.77 -26.27
C PRO A 224 -30.28 -34.29 -24.83
N GLU A 225 -30.83 -33.10 -24.55
CA GLU A 225 -31.43 -32.60 -23.30
C GLU A 225 -30.69 -32.70 -21.94
N THR A 226 -29.55 -33.38 -21.80
CA THR A 226 -28.81 -33.46 -20.53
C THR A 226 -27.98 -32.22 -20.20
N ALA A 227 -27.72 -31.35 -21.18
CA ALA A 227 -26.90 -30.14 -21.01
C ALA A 227 -27.60 -28.98 -20.26
N ILE A 228 -28.90 -29.10 -19.95
CA ILE A 228 -29.66 -28.02 -19.29
C ILE A 228 -29.40 -27.99 -17.77
N ASN A 229 -29.02 -29.11 -17.15
CA ASN A 229 -28.79 -29.23 -15.72
C ASN A 229 -27.30 -29.21 -15.29
N SER A 230 -26.36 -29.03 -16.24
CA SER A 230 -24.92 -29.00 -15.96
C SER A 230 -24.28 -27.61 -16.05
N PHE A 231 -25.05 -26.56 -16.40
CA PHE A 231 -24.54 -25.19 -16.46
C PHE A 231 -24.51 -24.53 -15.07
N VAL A 232 -23.41 -24.74 -14.36
CA VAL A 232 -23.00 -23.93 -13.21
C VAL A 232 -22.91 -22.47 -13.68
N PRO A 233 -23.58 -21.50 -13.05
CA PRO A 233 -23.82 -20.18 -13.64
C PRO A 233 -22.64 -19.19 -13.49
N PHE A 234 -21.40 -19.63 -13.73
CA PHE A 234 -20.19 -18.78 -13.71
C PHE A 234 -19.11 -19.27 -14.69
N SER A 235 -19.35 -19.20 -16.00
CA SER A 235 -18.30 -19.41 -17.02
C SER A 235 -17.54 -18.10 -17.32
N GLU A 236 -16.21 -18.19 -17.46
CA GLU A 236 -15.26 -17.06 -17.42
C GLU A 236 -15.51 -15.93 -18.42
N GLU A 237 -16.07 -16.24 -19.58
CA GLU A 237 -16.23 -15.31 -20.72
C GLU A 237 -17.09 -14.08 -20.36
N TYR A 238 -17.94 -14.15 -19.32
CA TYR A 238 -18.71 -13.00 -18.82
C TYR A 238 -18.02 -12.21 -17.70
N LEU A 239 -17.05 -12.82 -16.99
CA LEU A 239 -16.29 -12.13 -15.94
C LEU A 239 -15.18 -11.24 -16.53
N GLY A 240 -14.71 -11.51 -17.74
CA GLY A 240 -13.80 -10.63 -18.48
C GLY A 240 -14.47 -9.44 -19.19
N LEU A 241 -15.81 -9.37 -19.17
CA LEU A 241 -16.61 -8.31 -19.84
C LEU A 241 -17.16 -7.25 -18.89
N ILE A 242 -16.95 -7.41 -17.58
CA ILE A 242 -17.24 -6.38 -16.58
C ILE A 242 -15.97 -5.53 -16.48
N ASP A 243 -16.07 -4.28 -16.91
CA ASP A 243 -15.02 -3.27 -16.78
C ASP A 243 -14.48 -3.27 -15.33
N PRO A 244 -13.15 -3.25 -15.10
CA PRO A 244 -12.60 -3.10 -13.76
C PRO A 244 -13.24 -1.96 -12.94
N GLY A 245 -13.66 -0.86 -13.58
CA GLY A 245 -14.39 0.24 -12.93
C GLY A 245 -15.82 -0.11 -12.46
N GLU A 246 -16.38 -1.26 -12.85
CA GLU A 246 -17.68 -1.76 -12.35
C GLU A 246 -17.56 -2.73 -11.15
N ARG A 247 -16.33 -3.02 -10.67
CA ARG A 247 -16.10 -3.81 -9.44
C ARG A 247 -15.44 -2.98 -8.35
N HIS A 248 -15.88 -3.16 -7.11
CA HIS A 248 -15.25 -2.56 -5.94
C HIS A 248 -15.07 -3.58 -4.82
N TRP A 249 -14.11 -3.35 -3.94
CA TRP A 249 -13.91 -4.17 -2.75
C TRP A 249 -15.04 -3.91 -1.75
N LEU A 250 -15.43 -4.94 -1.00
CA LEU A 250 -16.41 -4.78 0.08
C LEU A 250 -15.67 -4.44 1.37
N PRO A 251 -15.80 -3.21 1.92
CA PRO A 251 -15.17 -2.87 3.16
C PRO A 251 -15.86 -3.55 4.35
N THR A 252 -15.05 -3.82 5.36
CA THR A 252 -15.50 -4.16 6.70
C THR A 252 -15.64 -2.87 7.51
N ASP A 253 -16.83 -2.64 8.07
CA ASP A 253 -17.07 -1.52 8.98
C ASP A 253 -16.55 -1.89 10.37
N ILE A 254 -15.74 -0.99 10.94
CA ILE A 254 -15.19 -1.11 12.30
C ILE A 254 -15.48 0.16 13.11
N TYR A 255 -15.40 0.06 14.43
CA TYR A 255 -15.44 1.20 15.35
C TYR A 255 -14.21 1.19 16.24
N VAL A 256 -13.55 2.33 16.35
CA VAL A 256 -12.46 2.56 17.30
C VAL A 256 -13.07 3.12 18.58
N ASN A 257 -12.90 2.42 19.70
CA ASN A 257 -13.39 2.83 21.01
C ASN A 257 -12.54 3.95 21.63
N GLU A 258 -12.99 4.51 22.76
CA GLU A 258 -12.26 5.55 23.51
C GLU A 258 -10.89 5.10 24.04
N ASP A 259 -10.67 3.79 24.22
CA ASP A 259 -9.40 3.18 24.64
C ASP A 259 -8.51 2.73 23.48
N GLY A 260 -8.92 2.99 22.22
CA GLY A 260 -8.21 2.57 21.02
C GLY A 260 -8.46 1.12 20.61
N SER A 261 -9.28 0.36 21.35
CA SER A 261 -9.70 -0.98 20.93
C SER A 261 -10.64 -0.92 19.72
N VAL A 262 -10.62 -1.97 18.87
CA VAL A 262 -11.36 -2.00 17.61
C VAL A 262 -12.45 -3.07 17.62
N ASP A 263 -13.70 -2.64 17.51
CA ASP A 263 -14.87 -3.51 17.32
C ASP A 263 -15.23 -3.66 15.85
N PHE A 264 -15.51 -4.88 15.41
CA PHE A 264 -16.16 -5.11 14.12
C PHE A 264 -17.66 -4.78 14.17
N LYS A 265 -18.16 -4.02 13.19
CA LYS A 265 -19.58 -3.71 12.99
C LYS A 265 -20.17 -4.44 11.79
N SER A 266 -19.35 -4.80 10.79
CA SER A 266 -19.74 -5.74 9.73
C SER A 266 -18.83 -6.98 9.69
N TYR A 267 -18.85 -7.73 8.58
CA TYR A 267 -18.09 -8.97 8.41
C TYR A 267 -16.79 -8.71 7.63
N ILE A 268 -15.78 -9.56 7.88
CA ILE A 268 -14.58 -9.65 7.03
C ILE A 268 -14.91 -10.55 5.85
N ASN A 269 -14.59 -10.09 4.64
CA ASN A 269 -14.81 -10.88 3.44
C ASN A 269 -14.08 -12.23 3.53
N ASN A 270 -14.70 -13.30 3.04
CA ASN A 270 -14.18 -14.68 3.12
C ASN A 270 -13.94 -15.29 4.53
N ILE A 271 -14.30 -14.62 5.65
CA ILE A 271 -14.14 -15.19 7.01
C ILE A 271 -15.49 -15.35 7.72
N HIS A 272 -15.87 -16.60 8.02
CA HIS A 272 -17.12 -16.91 8.71
C HIS A 272 -17.10 -16.44 10.18
N PRO A 273 -18.01 -15.56 10.62
CA PRO A 273 -17.91 -14.83 11.89
C PRO A 273 -18.13 -15.65 13.17
N GLU A 274 -18.78 -16.82 13.10
CA GLU A 274 -18.91 -17.71 14.27
C GLU A 274 -17.82 -18.81 14.29
N GLU A 275 -17.69 -19.59 13.21
CA GLU A 275 -16.66 -20.62 13.06
C GLU A 275 -15.21 -20.11 13.21
N HIS A 276 -14.94 -18.85 12.85
CA HIS A 276 -13.62 -18.21 12.92
C HIS A 276 -13.63 -16.94 13.79
N ALA A 277 -14.41 -16.95 14.88
CA ALA A 277 -14.47 -15.85 15.84
C ALA A 277 -13.11 -15.55 16.52
N ASP A 278 -12.22 -16.54 16.58
CA ASP A 278 -10.83 -16.40 17.01
C ASP A 278 -10.02 -15.50 16.06
N MET A 279 -10.21 -15.63 14.74
CA MET A 279 -9.57 -14.75 13.76
C MET A 279 -10.09 -13.31 13.85
N TYR A 280 -11.40 -13.10 14.04
CA TYR A 280 -11.95 -11.76 14.29
C TYR A 280 -11.34 -11.14 15.57
N SER A 281 -11.16 -11.92 16.64
CA SER A 281 -10.47 -11.47 17.86
C SER A 281 -9.01 -11.06 17.59
N ALA A 282 -8.26 -11.89 16.86
CA ALA A 282 -6.86 -11.61 16.54
C ALA A 282 -6.71 -10.36 15.64
N ILE A 283 -7.53 -10.22 14.59
CA ILE A 283 -7.49 -9.05 13.70
C ILE A 283 -7.95 -7.78 14.45
N SER A 284 -8.96 -7.86 15.31
CA SER A 284 -9.37 -6.73 16.18
C SER A 284 -8.19 -6.22 17.03
N LYS A 285 -7.44 -7.13 17.66
CA LYS A 285 -6.24 -6.79 18.45
C LYS A 285 -5.11 -6.21 17.58
N ILE A 286 -4.89 -6.72 16.37
CA ILE A 286 -3.93 -6.17 15.40
C ILE A 286 -4.34 -4.76 14.97
N LEU A 287 -5.61 -4.54 14.60
CA LEU A 287 -6.14 -3.22 14.23
C LEU A 287 -6.03 -2.23 15.39
N SER A 288 -6.26 -2.66 16.63
CA SER A 288 -6.04 -1.84 17.82
C SER A 288 -4.57 -1.40 17.98
N LYS A 289 -3.61 -2.15 17.43
CA LYS A 289 -2.20 -1.74 17.34
C LYS A 289 -1.86 -0.89 16.12
N THR A 290 -2.66 -0.94 15.05
CA THR A 290 -2.48 -0.07 13.88
C THR A 290 -3.08 1.31 14.06
N VAL A 291 -4.14 1.49 14.87
CA VAL A 291 -4.76 2.79 15.18
C VAL A 291 -3.72 3.90 15.40
N PRO A 292 -2.81 3.84 16.40
CA PRO A 292 -1.83 4.92 16.61
C PRO A 292 -0.83 5.11 15.46
N LEU A 293 -0.60 4.10 14.62
CA LEU A 293 0.23 4.23 13.41
C LEU A 293 -0.52 4.95 12.28
N LEU A 294 -1.83 4.70 12.16
CA LEU A 294 -2.72 5.35 11.21
C LEU A 294 -2.96 6.81 11.60
N GLU A 295 -3.16 7.09 12.89
CA GLU A 295 -3.25 8.47 13.43
C GLU A 295 -2.03 9.30 13.01
N GLN A 296 -0.81 8.77 13.21
CA GLN A 296 0.43 9.46 12.83
C GLN A 296 0.58 9.58 11.29
N ALA A 297 0.32 8.52 10.53
CA ALA A 297 0.45 8.54 9.07
C ALA A 297 -0.57 9.48 8.38
N LEU A 298 -1.80 9.57 8.89
CA LEU A 298 -2.81 10.53 8.42
C LEU A 298 -2.42 11.97 8.77
N THR A 299 -1.76 12.17 9.91
CA THR A 299 -1.22 13.49 10.28
C THR A 299 -0.08 13.91 9.34
N ASP A 300 0.78 12.97 8.93
CA ASP A 300 1.81 13.26 7.92
C ASP A 300 1.21 13.51 6.53
N TRP A 301 0.12 12.82 6.18
CA TRP A 301 -0.59 13.03 4.92
C TRP A 301 -1.29 14.39 4.83
N GLU A 302 -1.89 14.87 5.92
CA GLU A 302 -2.49 16.22 5.99
C GLU A 302 -1.41 17.33 6.06
N HIS A 303 -0.20 16.99 6.50
CA HIS A 303 0.96 17.88 6.61
C HIS A 303 2.17 17.32 5.83
N PRO A 304 2.07 17.21 4.49
CA PRO A 304 3.10 16.60 3.67
C PRO A 304 4.42 17.37 3.80
N ARG A 305 5.54 16.66 3.75
CA ARG A 305 6.86 17.27 3.92
C ARG A 305 7.27 18.03 2.65
N ASP A 306 7.69 19.27 2.81
CA ASP A 306 8.37 20.04 1.77
C ASP A 306 9.64 19.34 1.26
N LEU A 307 10.03 19.67 0.02
CA LEU A 307 11.32 19.30 -0.55
C LEU A 307 12.46 19.88 0.31
N ARG A 308 13.42 19.03 0.66
CA ARG A 308 14.62 19.43 1.42
C ARG A 308 15.51 20.35 0.59
N ILE A 309 15.48 20.20 -0.74
CA ILE A 309 16.09 21.11 -1.71
C ILE A 309 14.97 21.61 -2.63
N PRO A 310 14.40 22.80 -2.38
CA PRO A 310 13.37 23.37 -3.25
C PRO A 310 13.87 23.49 -4.69
N TYR A 311 13.09 22.95 -5.63
CA TYR A 311 13.44 22.93 -7.04
C TYR A 311 12.25 23.39 -7.89
N ASP A 312 12.37 24.57 -8.49
CA ASP A 312 11.35 25.16 -9.34
C ASP A 312 11.56 24.73 -10.80
N TYR A 313 10.90 23.63 -11.17
CA TYR A 313 11.01 23.05 -12.52
C TYR A 313 10.64 24.05 -13.64
N ASP A 314 9.72 24.98 -13.38
CA ASP A 314 9.25 25.95 -14.37
C ASP A 314 10.19 27.16 -14.50
N ASN A 315 10.85 27.59 -13.40
CA ASN A 315 11.84 28.68 -13.42
C ASN A 315 13.30 28.23 -13.59
N CYS A 316 13.61 26.93 -13.66
CA CYS A 316 14.95 26.40 -13.99
C CYS A 316 15.44 26.70 -15.44
N LEU A 317 14.93 27.76 -16.08
CA LEU A 317 15.42 28.28 -17.35
C LEU A 317 16.79 28.99 -17.25
N GLU A 318 17.33 29.17 -16.05
CA GLU A 318 18.69 29.66 -15.78
C GLU A 318 19.65 28.55 -15.29
N PHE A 319 19.56 27.34 -15.88
CA PHE A 319 20.73 26.46 -15.90
C PHE A 319 21.95 27.19 -16.50
N PRO A 320 23.20 26.86 -16.09
CA PRO A 320 24.39 27.54 -16.60
C PRO A 320 24.55 27.47 -18.12
N ILE A 321 23.96 26.43 -18.73
CA ILE A 321 23.87 26.20 -20.17
C ILE A 321 22.40 25.96 -20.51
N LYS A 322 21.91 26.49 -21.64
CA LYS A 322 20.56 26.19 -22.15
C LYS A 322 20.52 24.77 -22.72
N HIS A 323 19.41 24.07 -22.49
CA HIS A 323 19.18 22.75 -23.10
C HIS A 323 19.34 22.82 -24.65
N PRO A 324 20.08 21.90 -25.31
CA PRO A 324 20.40 21.99 -26.73
C PRO A 324 19.20 22.20 -27.66
N SER A 325 18.07 21.54 -27.41
CA SER A 325 16.83 21.75 -28.19
C SER A 325 16.24 23.17 -28.13
N LYS A 326 16.78 24.06 -27.29
CA LYS A 326 16.43 25.50 -27.21
C LYS A 326 17.42 26.40 -27.97
N LEU A 327 18.50 25.85 -28.55
CA LEU A 327 19.53 26.60 -29.27
C LEU A 327 19.23 26.73 -30.78
N GLY A 328 18.47 25.80 -31.36
CA GLY A 328 18.12 25.80 -32.78
C GLY A 328 19.29 25.43 -33.70
N GLY A 329 19.09 25.57 -35.02
CA GLY A 329 20.11 25.25 -36.02
C GLY A 329 20.57 23.80 -35.91
N LYS A 330 21.87 23.60 -35.66
CA LYS A 330 22.50 22.28 -35.44
C LYS A 330 21.90 21.44 -34.32
N TYR A 331 21.21 22.06 -33.36
CA TYR A 331 20.70 21.39 -32.16
C TYR A 331 19.19 21.08 -32.22
N ASP A 332 18.54 21.29 -33.36
CA ASP A 332 17.11 21.04 -33.58
C ASP A 332 16.92 19.86 -34.55
N ILE A 333 16.36 18.75 -34.04
CA ILE A 333 16.14 17.51 -34.81
C ILE A 333 15.23 17.67 -36.04
N TYR A 334 14.51 18.80 -36.16
CA TYR A 334 13.67 19.11 -37.31
C TYR A 334 14.35 20.05 -38.32
N ASN A 335 15.60 20.44 -38.08
CA ASN A 335 16.36 21.37 -38.90
C ASN A 335 17.30 20.64 -39.88
N THR A 336 17.48 21.19 -41.08
CA THR A 336 18.40 20.65 -42.09
C THR A 336 19.88 20.79 -41.73
N GLU A 337 20.21 21.62 -40.74
CA GLU A 337 21.57 21.78 -40.21
C GLU A 337 21.87 20.86 -39.03
N PHE A 338 20.93 19.99 -38.62
CA PHE A 338 21.08 19.08 -37.48
C PHE A 338 22.33 18.20 -37.60
N ASP A 339 23.02 18.03 -36.48
CA ASP A 339 24.32 17.40 -36.35
C ASP A 339 24.29 16.59 -35.05
N ASP A 340 24.21 15.26 -35.16
CA ASP A 340 23.93 14.35 -34.04
C ASP A 340 25.10 14.26 -33.05
N GLU A 341 26.34 14.22 -33.53
CA GLU A 341 27.54 14.28 -32.69
C GLU A 341 27.57 15.60 -31.89
N VAL A 342 27.29 16.74 -32.54
CA VAL A 342 27.25 18.05 -31.88
C VAL A 342 26.07 18.20 -30.91
N TYR A 343 24.94 17.56 -31.18
CA TYR A 343 23.79 17.53 -30.27
C TYR A 343 24.09 16.71 -29.01
N ASP A 344 24.65 15.51 -29.15
CA ASP A 344 24.96 14.62 -28.03
C ASP A 344 26.07 15.20 -27.14
N GLU A 345 27.15 15.77 -27.72
CA GLU A 345 28.18 16.49 -26.94
C GLU A 345 27.60 17.65 -26.12
N ALA A 346 26.66 18.41 -26.70
CA ALA A 346 26.01 19.52 -26.03
C ALA A 346 24.97 19.06 -24.98
N ILE A 347 24.35 17.89 -25.18
CA ILE A 347 23.47 17.26 -24.19
C ILE A 347 24.28 16.81 -22.97
N ASP A 348 25.45 16.23 -23.17
CA ASP A 348 26.30 15.79 -22.06
C ASP A 348 26.91 16.98 -21.31
N GLN A 349 27.40 18.01 -22.00
CA GLN A 349 27.82 19.27 -21.36
C GLN A 349 26.67 19.94 -20.59
N TRP A 350 25.44 19.91 -21.14
CA TRP A 350 24.27 20.42 -20.45
C TRP A 350 23.97 19.60 -19.19
N ARG A 351 23.94 18.26 -19.27
CA ARG A 351 23.75 17.34 -18.12
C ARG A 351 24.78 17.59 -17.03
N GLU A 352 26.07 17.68 -17.37
CA GLU A 352 27.13 17.99 -16.40
C GLU A 352 26.92 19.37 -15.76
N SER A 353 26.51 20.38 -16.53
CA SER A 353 26.23 21.72 -15.99
C SER A 353 25.02 21.75 -15.04
N VAL A 354 24.00 20.94 -15.31
CA VAL A 354 22.79 20.77 -14.49
C VAL A 354 23.12 20.10 -13.17
N ILE A 355 23.86 18.98 -13.21
CA ILE A 355 24.28 18.24 -12.01
C ILE A 355 25.06 19.17 -11.06
N ASN A 356 26.03 19.92 -11.60
CA ASN A 356 26.85 20.86 -10.84
C ASN A 356 26.12 22.13 -10.37
N ALA A 357 24.89 22.38 -10.84
CA ALA A 357 24.09 23.57 -10.50
C ALA A 357 22.95 23.28 -9.52
N THR A 358 22.82 22.05 -9.01
CA THR A 358 21.82 21.71 -7.97
C THR A 358 22.06 22.59 -6.74
N PRO A 359 21.09 23.39 -6.27
CA PRO A 359 21.30 24.28 -5.14
C PRO A 359 21.54 23.49 -3.85
N ASP A 360 22.31 24.07 -2.93
CA ASP A 360 22.29 23.63 -1.53
C ASP A 360 20.88 23.79 -0.95
N PRO A 361 20.49 22.98 0.05
CA PRO A 361 19.28 23.23 0.82
C PRO A 361 19.35 24.60 1.52
N GLU A 362 18.18 25.17 1.79
CA GLU A 362 18.07 26.28 2.74
C GLU A 362 18.37 25.80 4.17
N ASN A 363 18.38 26.72 5.14
CA ASN A 363 18.51 26.32 6.54
C ASN A 363 17.34 25.42 6.93
N PHE A 364 17.61 24.35 7.69
CA PHE A 364 16.58 23.44 8.17
C PHE A 364 15.49 24.19 8.95
N VAL A 365 14.24 24.03 8.50
CA VAL A 365 13.03 24.45 9.21
C VAL A 365 12.32 23.17 9.66
N GLU A 366 11.86 23.12 10.91
CA GLU A 366 11.03 21.99 11.35
C GLU A 366 9.73 21.95 10.53
N PRO A 367 9.32 20.78 9.98
CA PRO A 367 8.06 20.66 9.25
C PRO A 367 6.85 21.21 10.02
N GLU A 368 5.90 21.84 9.32
CA GLU A 368 4.66 22.42 9.89
C GLU A 368 3.62 21.34 10.27
N ARG A 369 4.08 20.26 10.89
CA ARG A 369 3.35 19.03 11.20
C ARG A 369 3.10 18.95 12.71
N PRO A 370 1.83 18.88 13.18
CA PRO A 370 1.51 18.79 14.60
C PRO A 370 2.17 17.59 15.29
N LEU A 371 2.78 17.79 16.46
CA LEU A 371 3.35 16.68 17.25
C LEU A 371 2.25 15.71 17.74
N ALA A 372 1.11 16.25 18.16
CA ALA A 372 -0.08 15.47 18.47
C ALA A 372 -0.79 15.06 17.17
N ALA A 373 -0.98 13.76 16.97
CA ALA A 373 -1.63 13.20 15.80
C ALA A 373 -3.16 13.37 15.84
N TYR A 374 -3.78 13.31 14.67
CA TYR A 374 -5.22 13.20 14.51
C TYR A 374 -5.76 11.96 15.24
N SER A 375 -6.70 12.13 16.16
CA SER A 375 -7.28 11.00 16.89
C SER A 375 -8.37 10.29 16.09
N LEU A 376 -8.24 8.99 15.87
CA LEU A 376 -9.24 8.08 15.29
C LEU A 376 -10.23 7.52 16.32
N HIS A 377 -10.02 7.80 17.60
CA HIS A 377 -10.84 7.28 18.70
C HIS A 377 -12.29 7.77 18.62
N ASN A 378 -13.24 6.92 19.03
CA ASN A 378 -14.69 7.11 18.93
C ASN A 378 -15.24 7.30 17.49
N LYS A 379 -14.57 6.78 16.46
CA LYS A 379 -15.01 6.87 15.05
C LYS A 379 -15.34 5.51 14.45
N ASN A 380 -16.24 5.51 13.47
CA ASN A 380 -16.42 4.40 12.55
C ASN A 380 -15.43 4.55 11.39
N LEU A 381 -14.76 3.46 11.01
CA LEU A 381 -13.85 3.40 9.87
C LEU A 381 -14.26 2.24 8.95
N GLN A 382 -13.85 2.33 7.69
CA GLN A 382 -13.99 1.26 6.71
C GLN A 382 -12.60 0.70 6.41
N VAL A 383 -12.42 -0.61 6.55
CA VAL A 383 -11.15 -1.30 6.30
C VAL A 383 -11.35 -2.44 5.33
N VAL A 384 -10.39 -2.68 4.44
CA VAL A 384 -10.32 -3.92 3.67
C VAL A 384 -9.21 -4.78 4.25
N VAL A 385 -9.50 -6.07 4.44
CA VAL A 385 -8.56 -7.04 5.01
C VAL A 385 -8.12 -8.00 3.90
N GLU A 386 -6.80 -8.13 3.73
CA GLU A 386 -6.16 -9.16 2.92
C GLU A 386 -5.23 -9.98 3.82
N ILE A 387 -5.18 -11.29 3.61
CA ILE A 387 -4.22 -12.20 4.26
C ILE A 387 -3.63 -13.09 3.17
N THR A 388 -2.31 -13.08 3.00
CA THR A 388 -1.60 -13.77 1.91
C THR A 388 -0.25 -14.29 2.40
N ASP A 389 0.20 -15.43 1.86
CA ASP A 389 1.55 -15.94 2.11
C ASP A 389 2.62 -15.36 1.15
N LYS A 390 2.24 -14.41 0.29
CA LYS A 390 3.15 -13.68 -0.59
C LYS A 390 4.15 -12.84 0.21
N THR A 391 5.42 -12.92 -0.20
CA THR A 391 6.53 -12.17 0.41
C THR A 391 6.57 -10.69 0.01
N GLU A 392 5.76 -10.29 -0.97
CA GLU A 392 5.53 -8.91 -1.41
C GLU A 392 4.04 -8.57 -1.29
N PRO A 393 3.67 -7.52 -0.55
CA PRO A 393 2.27 -7.10 -0.45
C PRO A 393 1.78 -6.55 -1.80
N TYR A 394 0.64 -7.04 -2.27
CA TYR A 394 -0.03 -6.48 -3.44
C TYR A 394 -0.67 -5.14 -3.06
N PHE A 395 -0.22 -4.05 -3.69
CA PHE A 395 -0.91 -2.77 -3.62
C PHE A 395 -1.82 -2.65 -4.85
N PRO A 396 -3.15 -2.66 -4.70
CA PRO A 396 -4.06 -2.43 -5.80
C PRO A 396 -3.88 -1.04 -6.38
N SER A 397 -4.30 -0.82 -7.63
CA SER A 397 -4.49 0.53 -8.15
C SER A 397 -5.58 1.24 -7.35
N THR A 398 -5.18 2.06 -6.38
CA THR A 398 -6.01 2.67 -5.31
C THR A 398 -7.10 3.64 -5.79
N ALA A 399 -7.11 4.00 -7.09
CA ALA A 399 -7.96 5.04 -7.66
C ALA A 399 -9.47 4.74 -7.64
N SER A 400 -9.91 3.48 -7.55
CA SER A 400 -11.34 3.13 -7.40
C SER A 400 -11.80 3.08 -5.94
N GLU A 401 -10.96 2.56 -5.05
CA GLU A 401 -11.35 2.21 -3.67
C GLU A 401 -11.21 3.37 -2.67
N ASN A 402 -10.59 4.50 -3.04
CA ASN A 402 -10.33 5.65 -2.16
C ASN A 402 -9.59 5.28 -0.85
N ILE A 403 -8.65 4.33 -0.93
CA ILE A 403 -7.84 3.89 0.23
C ILE A 403 -6.86 5.01 0.62
N ILE A 404 -7.09 5.61 1.79
CA ILE A 404 -6.28 6.73 2.32
C ILE A 404 -5.04 6.28 3.10
N ALA A 405 -5.01 5.05 3.59
CA ALA A 405 -3.89 4.49 4.34
C ALA A 405 -3.94 2.95 4.33
N THR A 406 -2.78 2.31 4.40
CA THR A 406 -2.64 0.87 4.49
C THR A 406 -1.82 0.48 5.73
N ALA A 407 -2.10 -0.68 6.31
CA ALA A 407 -1.33 -1.26 7.40
C ALA A 407 -0.94 -2.69 7.01
N VAL A 408 0.34 -3.03 7.19
CA VAL A 408 0.90 -4.34 6.81
C VAL A 408 1.34 -5.04 8.09
N TYR A 409 0.85 -6.26 8.32
CA TYR A 409 1.26 -7.11 9.44
C TYR A 409 2.05 -8.31 8.91
N PHE A 410 3.36 -8.35 9.19
CA PHE A 410 4.19 -9.52 8.88
C PHE A 410 4.04 -10.57 9.98
N TYR A 411 3.67 -11.79 9.58
CA TYR A 411 3.52 -12.97 10.44
C TYR A 411 4.34 -14.15 9.91
N ASP A 412 4.58 -15.15 10.75
CA ASP A 412 5.26 -16.40 10.40
C ASP A 412 4.37 -17.61 10.71
N ILE A 413 4.33 -18.60 9.80
CA ILE A 413 3.53 -19.82 9.94
C ILE A 413 4.45 -20.96 10.40
N GLN A 414 4.46 -21.23 11.71
CA GLN A 414 5.23 -22.35 12.27
C GLN A 414 4.90 -23.67 11.55
N GLY A 415 5.90 -24.27 10.91
CA GLY A 415 5.79 -25.58 10.25
C GLY A 415 5.59 -25.55 8.73
N ARG A 416 5.44 -24.38 8.09
CA ARG A 416 5.73 -24.23 6.65
C ARG A 416 7.17 -23.78 6.49
N ASN A 417 8.06 -24.68 6.06
CA ASN A 417 9.33 -24.23 5.46
C ASN A 417 9.03 -23.49 4.14
N PRO A 418 9.80 -22.46 3.79
CA PRO A 418 9.72 -21.79 2.49
C PRO A 418 10.13 -22.71 1.33
#